data_AF-M1ERU2-F1
#
_entry.id   AF-M1ERU2-F1
#
_cell.length_a   1.000
_cell.length_b   1.000
_cell.length_c   1.000
_cell.angle_alpha   90.00
_cell.angle_beta   90.00
_cell.angle_gamma   90.00
#
_symmetry.space_group_name_H-M   'P 1'
#
loop_
_entity.id
_entity.type
_entity.pdbx_description
1 polymer ?
#
loop_
_entity_poly.entity_id
_entity_poly.type
_entity_poly.pdbx_seq_one_letter_code
_entity_poly.pdbx_strand_id
1 'polypeptide(L)' 'MPKNKGKGGKNRRRGKNENESEKRELVFKEDGQEYAQVIKMLGNGRLEAMCFDGVKRLCHIRGKLRKKVW' A
#
# COMPACT_ATOMS: atom_id res chain seq x y z
N MET A 1 -7.97 -1.95 -28.61
CA MET A 1 -7.57 -2.79 -27.47
C MET A 1 -7.09 -1.91 -26.32
N PRO A 2 -7.67 -2.01 -25.11
CA PRO A 2 -7.20 -1.25 -23.96
C PRO A 2 -5.79 -1.71 -23.59
N LYS A 3 -4.78 -0.84 -23.78
CA LYS A 3 -3.41 -1.13 -23.32
C LYS A 3 -3.42 -1.17 -21.79
N ASN A 4 -2.90 -2.26 -21.23
CA ASN A 4 -2.78 -2.45 -19.79
C ASN A 4 -1.82 -1.39 -19.21
N LYS A 5 -2.35 -0.32 -18.59
CA LYS A 5 -1.59 0.84 -18.06
C LYS A 5 -0.83 0.56 -16.75
N GLY A 6 -0.72 -0.71 -16.34
CA GLY A 6 0.07 -1.06 -15.14
C GLY A 6 1.58 -0.92 -15.37
N LYS A 7 2.37 -1.03 -14.29
CA LYS A 7 3.84 -1.00 -14.30
C LYS A 7 4.43 -1.89 -15.42
N GLY A 8 5.01 -1.30 -16.46
CA GLY A 8 5.60 -2.02 -17.60
C GLY A 8 6.98 -2.61 -17.29
N GLY A 9 7.50 -3.44 -18.21
CA GLY A 9 8.92 -3.84 -18.21
C GLY A 9 9.20 -5.35 -18.08
N LYS A 10 10.43 -5.74 -18.41
CA LYS A 10 10.93 -7.13 -18.44
C LYS A 10 10.80 -7.85 -17.09
N ASN A 11 10.94 -7.11 -15.99
CA ASN A 11 10.82 -7.64 -14.63
C ASN A 11 9.37 -7.85 -14.17
N ARG A 12 8.38 -7.19 -14.82
CA ARG A 12 6.95 -7.43 -14.53
C ARG A 12 6.55 -8.86 -14.93
N ARG A 13 7.08 -9.36 -16.06
CA ARG A 13 6.79 -10.72 -16.56
C ARG A 13 7.27 -11.84 -15.64
N ARG A 14 8.17 -11.55 -14.70
CA ARG A 14 8.72 -12.51 -13.73
C ARG A 14 7.99 -12.50 -12.37
N GLY A 15 7.06 -11.58 -12.16
CA GLY A 15 6.31 -11.46 -10.90
C GLY A 15 5.13 -12.44 -10.83
N LYS A 16 4.71 -12.82 -9.62
CA LYS A 16 3.46 -13.55 -9.41
C LYS A 16 2.29 -12.69 -9.90
N ASN A 17 1.49 -13.26 -10.79
CA ASN A 17 0.35 -12.58 -11.42
C ASN A 17 -0.86 -12.67 -10.49
N GLU A 18 -0.85 -11.90 -9.40
CA GLU A 18 -2.02 -11.78 -8.55
C GLU A 18 -2.96 -10.74 -9.15
N ASN A 19 -4.12 -11.20 -9.63
CA ASN A 19 -5.17 -10.34 -10.16
C ASN A 19 -5.79 -9.57 -8.99
N GLU A 20 -5.42 -8.30 -8.83
CA GLU A 20 -5.95 -7.42 -7.78
C GLU A 20 -7.35 -6.86 -8.13
N SER A 21 -7.85 -7.19 -9.33
CA SER A 21 -9.07 -6.66 -9.94
C SER A 21 -10.37 -7.26 -9.39
N GLU A 22 -10.31 -8.26 -8.52
CA GLU A 22 -11.50 -8.81 -7.86
C GLU A 22 -11.96 -7.89 -6.73
N LYS A 23 -13.27 -7.66 -6.61
CA LYS A 23 -13.86 -6.87 -5.53
C LYS A 23 -13.53 -7.56 -4.20
N ARG A 24 -12.65 -6.97 -3.41
CA ARG A 24 -12.31 -7.41 -2.05
C ARG A 24 -13.29 -6.80 -1.06
N GLU A 25 -13.57 -7.53 0.01
CA GLU A 25 -14.32 -7.01 1.13
C GLU A 25 -13.53 -5.92 1.87
N LEU A 26 -14.25 -4.95 2.43
CA LEU A 26 -13.65 -3.89 3.23
C LEU A 26 -13.20 -4.45 4.58
N VAL A 27 -11.93 -4.25 4.92
CA VAL A 27 -11.38 -4.62 6.23
C VAL A 27 -11.51 -3.44 7.19
N PHE A 28 -12.16 -3.66 8.33
CA PHE A 28 -12.29 -2.67 9.41
C PHE A 28 -11.11 -2.77 10.38
N LYS A 29 -10.84 -1.67 11.10
CA LYS A 29 -9.81 -1.67 12.15
C LYS A 29 -10.19 -2.62 13.29
N GLU A 30 -9.18 -3.28 13.85
CA GLU A 30 -9.29 -4.12 15.04
C GLU A 30 -8.67 -3.40 16.26
N ASP A 31 -8.74 -4.04 17.43
CA ASP A 31 -8.05 -3.54 18.62
C ASP A 31 -6.54 -3.39 18.36
N GLY A 32 -5.97 -2.27 18.83
CA GLY A 32 -4.59 -1.89 18.57
C GLY A 32 -4.29 -1.39 17.14
N GLN A 33 -5.31 -1.21 16.28
CA GLN A 33 -5.16 -0.62 14.95
C GLN A 33 -5.92 0.72 14.86
N GLU A 34 -5.40 1.64 14.04
CA GLU A 34 -6.08 2.89 13.76
C GLU A 34 -5.90 3.29 12.30
N TYR A 35 -6.91 3.94 11.76
CA TYR A 35 -6.82 4.54 10.44
C TYR A 35 -5.79 5.68 10.44
N ALA A 36 -5.20 5.96 9.29
CA ALA A 36 -4.29 7.09 9.15
C ALA A 36 -4.29 7.64 7.73
N GLN A 37 -4.01 8.93 7.60
CA GLN A 37 -3.74 9.58 6.32
C GLN A 37 -2.23 9.82 6.18
N VAL A 38 -1.66 9.43 5.04
CA VAL A 38 -0.25 9.70 4.73
C VAL A 38 -0.06 11.20 4.54
N ILE A 39 0.87 11.80 5.30
CA ILE A 39 1.25 13.20 5.15
C ILE A 39 2.42 13.31 4.17
N LYS A 40 3.48 12.52 4.39
CA LYS A 40 4.72 12.63 3.63
C LYS A 40 5.44 11.29 3.50
N MET A 41 5.98 11.04 2.31
CA MET A 41 6.88 9.91 2.07
C MET A 41 8.31 10.26 2.48
N LEU A 42 8.93 9.41 3.30
CA LEU A 42 10.28 9.64 3.82
C LEU A 42 11.34 8.76 3.12
N GLY A 43 10.90 7.81 2.28
CA GLY A 43 11.80 6.84 1.65
C GLY A 43 12.20 5.70 2.59
N ASN A 44 13.07 4.81 2.13
CA ASN A 44 13.51 3.61 2.87
C ASN A 44 12.37 2.81 3.55
N GLY A 45 11.22 2.71 2.86
CA GLY A 45 10.04 2.02 3.39
C GLY A 45 9.36 2.70 4.58
N ARG A 46 9.61 3.99 4.82
CA ARG A 46 9.02 4.78 5.90
C ARG A 46 8.22 5.96 5.36
N LEU A 47 7.22 6.36 6.14
CA LEU A 47 6.37 7.51 5.88
C LEU A 47 5.92 8.15 7.19
N GLU A 48 5.50 9.41 7.11
CA GLU A 48 4.81 10.11 8.19
C GLU A 48 3.30 10.06 7.92
N ALA A 49 2.51 9.67 8.92
CA ALA A 49 1.06 9.62 8.84
C ALA A 49 0.39 10.33 10.03
N MET A 50 -0.72 11.00 9.75
CA MET A 50 -1.65 11.49 10.76
C MET A 50 -2.64 10.38 11.08
N CYS A 51 -2.59 9.83 12.29
CA CYS A 51 -3.58 8.87 12.75
C CYS A 51 -4.87 9.60 13.16
N PHE A 52 -6.02 8.95 12.99
CA PHE A 52 -7.33 9.54 13.34
C PHE A 52 -7.59 9.60 14.85
N ASP A 53 -6.65 9.15 15.67
CA ASP A 53 -6.57 9.41 17.11
C ASP A 53 -5.92 10.77 17.45
N GLY A 54 -5.57 11.57 16.45
CA GLY A 54 -5.00 12.91 16.61
C GLY A 54 -3.47 12.94 16.68
N VAL A 55 -2.78 11.80 16.62
CA VAL A 55 -1.33 11.71 16.81
C VAL A 55 -0.61 11.49 15.47
N LYS A 56 0.46 12.25 15.23
CA LYS A 56 1.38 11.99 14.12
C LYS A 56 2.35 10.89 14.46
N ARG A 57 2.50 9.91 13.57
CA ARG A 57 3.41 8.76 13.77
C ARG A 57 4.32 8.53 12.58
N LEU A 58 5.52 8.07 12.88
CA LEU A 58 6.45 7.50 11.89
C LEU A 58 6.05 6.06 11.62
N CYS A 59 5.58 5.76 10.42
CA CYS A 59 5.13 4.43 10.03
C CYS A 59 6.16 3.71 9.16
N HIS A 60 6.17 2.38 9.24
CA HIS A 60 6.99 1.51 8.41
C HIS A 60 6.09 0.64 7.51
N ILE A 61 6.37 0.62 6.22
CA ILE A 61 5.58 -0.12 5.22
C ILE A 61 5.82 -1.62 5.38
N ARG A 62 4.75 -2.38 5.62
CA ARG A 62 4.80 -3.84 5.73
C ARG A 62 5.33 -4.47 4.44
N GLY A 63 6.26 -5.42 4.57
CA GLY A 63 6.91 -6.08 3.44
C GLY A 63 5.95 -6.71 2.42
N LYS A 64 4.80 -7.24 2.88
CA LYS A 64 3.74 -7.82 2.01
C LYS A 64 3.16 -6.81 1.02
N LEU A 65 3.12 -5.52 1.38
CA LEU A 65 2.63 -4.44 0.54
C LEU A 65 3.74 -3.87 -0.36
N ARG A 66 5.00 -3.94 0.09
CA ARG A 66 6.15 -3.37 -0.62
C ARG A 66 6.28 -3.94 -2.03
N LYS A 67 6.38 -3.04 -3.03
CA LYS A 67 6.46 -3.35 -4.48
C LYS A 67 5.22 -4.05 -5.07
N LYS A 68 4.22 -4.40 -4.25
CA LYS A 68 2.97 -5.05 -4.65
C LYS A 68 1.84 -4.03 -4.81
N VAL A 69 1.59 -3.26 -3.75
CA VAL A 69 0.68 -2.10 -3.74
C VAL A 69 1.53 -0.84 -3.81
N TRP A 70 1.12 0.14 -4.61
CA TRP A 70 1.84 1.40 -4.80
C TRP A 70 1.10 2.55 -4.12
#